data_AF-A0A525BW11-F1
#
_entry.id   AF-A0A525BW11-F1
#
_cell.length_a   1.000
_cell.length_b   1.000
_cell.length_c   1.000
_cell.angle_alpha   90.00
_cell.angle_beta   90.00
_cell.angle_gamma   90.00
#
_symmetry.space_group_name_H-M   'P 1'
#
loop_
_entity.id
_entity.type
_entity.pdbx_description
1 polymer ?
#
loop_
_entity_poly.entity_id
_entity_poly.type
_entity_poly.pdbx_seq_one_letter_code
_entity_poly.pdbx_strand_id
1 'polypeptide(L)' 'MSASNSDHSLIRNYLDAGFSNPIRDPLWGHIYLDQAMLELLHSAPLQQLNRIRQLGPTYLIYPGATHT' A
#
# COMPACT_ATOMS: atom_id res chain seq x y z
N MET A 1 8.26 -33.75 11.14
CA MET A 1 8.16 -32.58 12.04
C MET A 1 9.19 -31.47 11.74
N SER A 2 10.00 -31.52 10.67
CA SER A 2 11.03 -30.48 10.40
C SER A 2 10.64 -29.37 9.41
N ALA A 3 9.47 -29.42 8.77
CA ALA A 3 9.08 -28.44 7.74
C ALA A 3 8.62 -27.08 8.33
N SER A 4 8.14 -27.04 9.57
CA SER A 4 7.55 -25.83 10.17
C SER A 4 8.59 -24.72 10.45
N ASN A 5 9.82 -25.06 10.86
CA ASN A 5 10.83 -24.04 11.18
C ASN A 5 11.40 -23.32 9.95
N SER A 6 11.46 -24.00 8.80
CA SER A 6 11.94 -23.42 7.54
C SER A 6 11.01 -22.31 7.04
N ASP A 7 9.70 -22.55 7.06
CA ASP A 7 8.71 -21.59 6.54
C ASP A 7 8.71 -20.28 7.36
N HIS A 8 8.81 -20.40 8.69
CA HIS A 8 8.91 -19.22 9.56
C HIS A 8 10.15 -18.36 9.27
N SER A 9 11.29 -18.99 8.94
CA SER A 9 12.51 -18.24 8.59
C SER A 9 12.38 -17.52 7.24
N LEU A 10 11.71 -18.14 6.26
CA LEU A 10 11.46 -17.52 4.96
C LEU A 10 10.56 -16.30 5.07
N ILE A 11 9.46 -16.42 5.83
CA ILE A 11 8.54 -15.30 6.08
C ILE A 11 9.28 -14.16 6.78
N ARG A 12 10.09 -14.47 7.80
CA ARG A 12 10.84 -13.45 8.54
C ARG A 12 11.82 -12.71 7.63
N ASN A 13 12.60 -13.44 6.84
CA ASN A 13 13.53 -12.84 5.87
C ASN A 13 12.79 -11.97 4.85
N TYR A 14 11.61 -12.39 4.38
CA TYR A 14 10.79 -11.60 3.47
C TYR A 14 10.28 -10.32 4.12
N LEU A 15 9.82 -10.36 5.38
CA LEU A 15 9.37 -9.16 6.09
C LEU A 15 10.53 -8.19 6.38
N ASP A 16 11.72 -8.71 6.66
CA ASP A 16 12.90 -7.89 7.00
C ASP A 16 13.52 -7.22 5.76
N ALA A 17 13.51 -7.88 4.59
CA ALA A 17 14.22 -7.40 3.40
C ALA A 17 13.33 -7.11 2.17
N GLY A 18 12.08 -7.59 2.16
CA GLY A 18 11.21 -7.51 0.99
C GLY A 18 10.63 -6.11 0.73
N PHE A 19 10.50 -5.29 1.77
CA PHE A 19 9.87 -3.97 1.71
C PHE A 19 10.91 -2.86 1.53
N SER A 20 11.35 -2.64 0.29
CA SER A 20 12.44 -1.71 -0.03
C SER A 20 12.03 -0.54 -0.92
N ASN A 21 10.82 -0.57 -1.50
CA ASN A 21 10.37 0.46 -2.45
C ASN A 21 9.57 1.56 -1.73
N PRO A 22 10.09 2.80 -1.58
CA PRO A 22 9.39 3.85 -0.84
C PRO A 22 8.33 4.57 -1.69
N ILE A 23 7.16 4.78 -1.10
CA ILE A 23 6.11 5.69 -1.59
C ILE A 23 5.92 6.82 -0.59
N ARG A 24 5.77 8.05 -1.08
CA ARG A 24 5.56 9.24 -0.24
C ARG A 24 4.08 9.40 0.09
N ASP A 25 3.77 9.37 1.37
CA ASP A 25 2.49 9.72 1.94
C ASP A 25 2.61 11.02 2.79
N PRO A 26 1.67 11.97 2.69
CA PRO A 26 1.73 13.23 3.42
C PRO A 26 1.54 13.08 4.94
N LEU A 27 0.89 12.02 5.41
CA LEU A 27 0.63 11.76 6.83
C LEU A 27 1.71 10.86 7.46
N TRP A 28 2.15 9.83 6.75
CA TRP A 28 3.04 8.78 7.28
C TRP A 28 4.50 8.89 6.78
N GLY A 29 4.79 9.77 5.82
CA GLY A 29 6.13 9.88 5.24
C GLY A 29 6.40 8.78 4.22
N HIS A 30 7.55 8.10 4.29
CA HIS A 30 7.88 7.02 3.36
C HIS A 30 7.30 5.69 3.83
N ILE A 31 6.36 5.15 3.06
CA ILE A 31 5.81 3.80 3.23
C ILE A 31 6.54 2.88 2.26
N TYR A 32 7.18 1.84 2.78
CA TYR A 32 7.92 0.88 1.96
C TYR A 32 7.04 -0.27 1.54
N LEU A 33 7.13 -0.68 0.28
CA LEU A 33 6.37 -1.76 -0.32
C LEU A 33 7.31 -2.82 -0.91
N ASP A 34 6.82 -4.05 -0.99
CA ASP A 34 7.47 -5.08 -1.78
C ASP A 34 7.15 -4.92 -3.27
N GLN A 35 7.83 -5.71 -4.10
CA GLN A 35 7.67 -5.63 -5.54
C GLN A 35 6.25 -6.02 -6.01
N ALA A 36 5.64 -7.04 -5.40
CA ALA A 36 4.31 -7.49 -5.80
C ALA A 36 3.23 -6.45 -5.47
N MET A 37 3.32 -5.79 -4.31
CA MET A 37 2.43 -4.69 -3.95
C MET A 37 2.62 -3.48 -4.87
N LEU A 38 3.85 -3.17 -5.27
CA LEU A 38 4.13 -2.08 -6.21
C LEU A 38 3.50 -2.33 -7.59
N GLU A 39 3.60 -3.56 -8.11
CA GLU A 39 2.95 -3.97 -9.36
C GLU A 39 1.43 -3.93 -9.25
N LEU A 40 0.90 -4.39 -8.12
CA LEU A 40 -0.52 -4.34 -7.82
C LEU A 40 -1.03 -2.89 -7.82
N LEU A 41 -0.30 -1.94 -7.21
CA LEU A 41 -0.65 -0.52 -7.25
C LEU A 41 -0.73 0.03 -8.67
N HIS A 42 0.09 -0.45 -9.61
CA HIS A 42 0.04 -0.04 -11.01
C HIS A 42 -1.09 -0.70 -11.81
N SER A 43 -1.85 -1.64 -11.22
CA SER A 43 -2.96 -2.30 -11.89
C SER A 43 -4.14 -1.34 -12.13
N ALA A 44 -4.81 -1.50 -13.26
CA ALA A 44 -5.96 -0.67 -13.64
C ALA A 44 -7.09 -0.66 -12.58
N PRO A 45 -7.45 -1.79 -11.93
CA PRO A 45 -8.50 -1.79 -10.90
C PRO A 45 -8.16 -0.91 -9.69
N LEU A 46 -6.89 -0.89 -9.25
CA LEU A 46 -6.49 -0.04 -8.14
C LEU A 46 -6.34 1.43 -8.54
N GLN A 47 -5.81 1.69 -9.74
CA GLN A 47 -5.72 3.06 -10.26
C GLN A 47 -7.10 3.70 -10.46
N GLN A 48 -8.16 2.91 -10.65
CA GLN A 48 -9.52 3.41 -10.71
C GLN A 48 -9.98 4.08 -9.39
N LEU A 49 -9.44 3.67 -8.24
CA LEU A 49 -9.78 4.25 -6.94
C LEU A 49 -9.39 5.73 -6.84
N ASN A 50 -8.36 6.18 -7.57
CA ASN A 50 -7.96 7.60 -7.65
C ASN A 50 -9.05 8.51 -8.23
N ARG A 51 -10.16 7.96 -8.72
CA ARG A 51 -11.31 8.70 -9.27
C ARG A 51 -12.49 8.75 -8.31
N ILE A 52 -12.43 8.06 -7.18
CA ILE A 52 -13.48 7.98 -6.18
C ILE A 52 -13.05 8.85 -5.01
N ARG A 53 -13.89 9.80 -4.58
CA ARG A 53 -13.59 10.64 -3.41
C ARG A 53 -13.90 9.88 -2.13
N GLN A 54 -12.97 9.91 -1.16
CA GLN A 54 -13.13 9.23 0.12
C GLN A 54 -14.41 9.63 0.87
N LEU A 55 -14.78 10.92 0.83
CA LEU A 55 -15.99 11.45 1.49
C LEU A 55 -17.12 11.82 0.51
N GLY A 56 -17.02 11.39 -0.76
CA GLY A 56 -18.04 11.62 -1.78
C GLY A 56 -18.47 13.10 -1.93
N PRO A 57 -19.77 13.42 -1.80
CA PRO A 57 -20.29 14.78 -2.00
C PRO A 57 -19.88 15.77 -0.91
N THR A 58 -19.34 15.29 0.22
CA THR A 58 -18.89 16.14 1.34
C THR A 58 -17.86 17.19 0.89
N TYR A 59 -17.09 16.91 -0.15
CA TYR A 59 -16.16 17.87 -0.77
C TYR A 59 -16.83 19.16 -1.25
N LEU A 60 -18.12 19.12 -1.61
CA LEU A 60 -18.87 20.30 -2.04
C LEU A 60 -19.13 21.29 -0.90
N ILE A 61 -19.08 20.82 0.35
CA ILE A 61 -19.27 21.63 1.57
C ILE A 61 -17.92 21.93 2.23
N TYR A 62 -17.00 20.98 2.22
CA TYR A 62 -15.66 21.10 2.77
C TYR A 62 -14.61 20.94 1.67
N PRO A 63 -14.13 22.04 1.07
CA PRO A 63 -13.23 21.98 -0.09
C PRO A 63 -11.84 21.38 0.24
N GLY A 64 -11.52 21.15 1.52
CA GLY A 64 -10.32 20.40 1.92
C GLY A 64 -10.46 18.88 1.76
N ALA A 65 -11.66 18.34 1.58
CA ALA A 65 -11.89 16.90 1.41
C ALA A 65 -11.60 16.43 -0.04
N THR A 66 -10.41 16.73 -0.55
CA THR A 66 -9.96 16.37 -1.90
C THR A 66 -9.48 14.93 -2.01
N HIS A 67 -9.24 14.26 -0.87
CA HIS A 67 -8.68 12.92 -0.83
C HIS A 67 -9.57 11.91 -1.57
N THR A 68 -8.91 11.06 -2.34
CA THR A 68 -9.49 9.98 -3.13
C THR A 68 -9.09 8.65 -2.53
#